data_AF-A0A9D4U6J3-F1
#
_entry.id   AF-A0A9D4U6J3-F1
#
_cell.length_a   1.000
_cell.length_b   1.000
_cell.length_c   1.000
_cell.angle_alpha   90.00
_cell.angle_beta   90.00
_cell.angle_gamma   90.00
#
_symmetry.space_group_name_H-M   'P 1'
#
loop_
_entity.id
_entity.type
_entity.pdbx_description
1 polymer ?
#
loop_
_entity_poly.entity_id
_entity_poly.type
_entity_poly.pdbx_seq_one_letter_code
_entity_poly.pdbx_strand_id
1 'polypeptide(L)' 'MCLRIIVVAEVLYVITSSVKDVCKKAPTERVFLEKYGKVCLCLDEIVFQGTLEHTDKDRIRRLTRLKPLAD' A
#
# COMPACT_ATOMS: atom_id res chain seq x y z
N MET A 1 -11.65 -21.22 -11.64
CA MET A 1 -11.59 -20.89 -10.20
C MET A 1 -10.20 -20.44 -9.75
N CYS A 2 -9.11 -21.10 -10.17
CA CYS A 2 -7.74 -20.74 -9.73
C CYS A 2 -7.30 -19.30 -10.08
N LEU A 3 -7.72 -18.75 -11.22
CA LEU A 3 -7.33 -17.39 -11.64
C LEU A 3 -7.77 -16.29 -10.65
N ARG A 4 -8.96 -16.43 -10.05
CA ARG A 4 -9.45 -15.45 -9.06
C ARG A 4 -8.67 -15.48 -7.75
N ILE A 5 -8.23 -16.66 -7.33
CA ILE A 5 -7.43 -16.83 -6.10
C ILE A 5 -6.04 -16.20 -6.28
N ILE A 6 -5.45 -16.31 -7.47
CA ILE A 6 -4.14 -15.72 -7.79
C ILE A 6 -4.21 -14.19 -7.67
N VAL A 7 -5.24 -13.56 -8.25
CA VAL A 7 -5.41 -12.10 -8.16
C VAL A 7 -5.58 -11.64 -6.72
N VAL A 8 -6.39 -12.34 -5.92
CA VAL A 8 -6.56 -12.00 -4.50
C VAL A 8 -5.25 -12.16 -3.72
N ALA A 9 -4.50 -13.23 -3.98
CA ALA A 9 -3.20 -13.45 -3.35
C ALA A 9 -2.18 -12.37 -3.72
N GLU A 10 -2.16 -11.94 -4.98
CA GLU A 10 -1.30 -10.86 -5.46
C GLU A 10 -1.66 -9.52 -4.79
N VAL A 11 -2.95 -9.18 -4.72
CA VAL A 11 -3.42 -7.97 -4.03
C VAL A 11 -3.00 -7.97 -2.56
N LEU A 12 -3.23 -9.08 -1.84
CA LEU A 12 -2.82 -9.21 -0.44
C LEU A 12 -1.31 -9.09 -0.28
N TYR A 13 -0.53 -9.66 -1.20
CA TYR A 13 0.92 -9.55 -1.21
C TYR A 13 1.39 -8.10 -1.41
N VAL A 14 0.83 -7.39 -2.39
CA VAL A 14 1.18 -5.98 -2.66
C VAL A 14 0.81 -5.09 -1.46
N ILE A 15 -0.36 -5.28 -0.86
CA ILE A 15 -0.80 -4.55 0.34
C ILE A 15 0.16 -4.78 1.50
N THR A 16 0.38 -6.05 1.88
CA THR A 16 1.23 -6.38 3.03
C THR A 16 2.67 -5.91 2.83
N SER A 17 3.20 -6.04 1.61
CA SER A 17 4.55 -5.59 1.28
C SER A 17 4.67 -4.05 1.29
N SER A 18 3.65 -3.32 0.85
CA SER A 18 3.61 -1.85 0.89
C SER A 18 3.53 -1.33 2.33
N VAL A 19 2.70 -1.95 3.17
CA VAL A 19 2.62 -1.64 4.60
C VAL A 19 3.97 -1.86 5.29
N LYS A 20 4.62 -3.00 5.02
CA LYS A 20 5.95 -3.30 5.58
C LYS A 20 6.99 -2.25 5.18
N ASP A 21 6.98 -1.80 3.93
CA ASP A 21 7.91 -0.78 3.44
C ASP A 21 7.68 0.59 4.09
N VAL A 22 6.43 0.99 4.26
CA VAL A 22 6.07 2.25 4.93
C VAL A 22 6.48 2.21 6.41
N CYS A 23 6.23 1.09 7.09
CA CYS A 23 6.58 0.89 8.49
C CYS A 23 8.09 0.77 8.72
N LYS A 24 8.89 0.36 7.72
CA LYS A 24 10.35 0.10 7.78
C LYS A 24 10.82 -0.94 8.82
N LYS A 25 9.90 -1.49 9.60
CA LYS A 25 10.05 -2.56 10.61
C LYS A 25 8.80 -3.43 10.56
N ALA A 26 8.80 -4.53 11.33
CA ALA A 26 7.61 -5.36 11.48
C ALA A 26 6.41 -4.46 11.89
N PRO A 27 5.28 -4.50 11.15
CA PRO A 27 4.14 -3.67 11.46
C PRO A 27 3.53 -4.09 12.79
N THR A 28 3.64 -3.23 13.80
CA THR A 28 2.83 -3.28 15.02
C THR A 28 1.74 -2.23 14.91
N GLU A 29 0.65 -2.38 15.68
CA GLU A 29 -0.46 -1.44 15.66
C GLU A 29 0.00 0.01 15.86
N ARG A 30 0.86 0.26 16.85
CA ARG A 30 1.45 1.59 17.09
C ARG A 30 2.18 2.15 15.87
N VAL A 31 3.06 1.36 15.26
CA VAL A 31 3.88 1.80 14.11
C VAL A 31 3.01 2.05 12.88
N PHE A 32 2.00 1.21 12.69
CA PHE A 32 1.02 1.37 11.62
C PHE A 32 0.25 2.68 11.78
N LEU A 33 -0.24 2.97 12.99
CA LEU A 33 -0.98 4.21 13.28
C LEU A 33 -0.11 5.47 13.13
N GLU A 34 1.16 5.41 13.55
CA GLU A 34 2.14 6.49 13.33
C GLU A 34 2.36 6.81 11.83
N LYS A 35 2.03 5.88 10.93
CA LYS A 35 2.18 6.03 9.47
C LYS A 35 0.85 5.94 8.72
N TYR A 36 -0.28 5.98 9.42
CA TYR A 36 -1.60 5.66 8.88
C TYR A 36 -1.92 6.42 7.59
N GLY A 37 -1.73 7.74 7.57
CA GLY A 37 -2.00 8.55 6.38
C GLY A 37 -1.21 8.10 5.15
N LYS A 38 0.07 7.72 5.32
CA LYS A 38 0.88 7.21 4.20
C LYS A 38 0.44 5.81 3.77
N VAL A 39 0.00 4.97 4.71
CA VAL A 39 -0.57 3.67 4.38
C VAL A 39 -1.87 3.82 3.59
N CYS A 40 -2.78 4.72 4.00
CA CYS A 40 -4.02 4.99 3.26
C CYS A 40 -3.74 5.42 1.82
N LEU A 41 -2.76 6.30 1.61
CA LEU A 41 -2.34 6.67 0.26
C LEU A 41 -1.82 5.47 -0.54
N CYS A 42 -1.03 4.58 0.06
CA CYS A 42 -0.62 3.35 -0.63
C CYS A 42 -1.82 2.46 -0.98
N LEU A 43 -2.82 2.36 -0.09
CA LEU A 43 -4.01 1.55 -0.34
C LEU A 43 -4.87 2.10 -1.47
N ASP A 44 -5.07 3.43 -1.53
CA ASP A 44 -5.83 4.08 -2.62
C ASP A 44 -5.18 3.85 -3.99
N GLU A 45 -3.84 3.84 -4.07
CA GLU A 45 -3.13 3.56 -5.31
C GLU A 45 -3.16 2.07 -5.71
N ILE A 46 -3.38 1.16 -4.75
CA ILE A 46 -3.49 -0.27 -5.02
C ILE A 46 -4.93 -0.61 -5.42
N VAL A 47 -5.91 -0.19 -4.61
CA VAL A 47 -7.32 -0.45 -4.84
C VAL A 47 -8.11 0.85 -4.73
N PHE A 48 -8.80 1.23 -5.81
CA PHE A 48 -9.69 2.37 -5.81
C PHE A 48 -11.10 1.94 -6.22
N GLN A 49 -12.09 2.26 -5.39
CA GLN A 49 -13.51 1.92 -5.62
C GLN A 49 -13.77 0.44 -5.97
N GLY A 50 -13.00 -0.47 -5.39
CA GLY A 50 -13.11 -1.92 -5.63
C GLY A 50 -12.39 -2.44 -6.88
N THR A 51 -11.67 -1.58 -7.59
CA THR A 51 -10.84 -1.95 -8.75
C THR A 51 -9.36 -1.96 -8.35
N LEU A 52 -8.62 -2.98 -8.81
CA LEU A 52 -7.17 -3.04 -8.65
C LEU A 52 -6.51 -2.11 -9.67
N GLU A 53 -5.83 -1.08 -9.20
CA GLU A 53 -5.19 -0.06 -10.04
C GLU A 53 -3.72 -0.39 -10.29
N HIS A 54 -2.93 -0.56 -9.22
CA HIS A 54 -1.48 -0.78 -9.31
C HIS A 54 -0.97 -1.92 -8.43
N THR A 55 -0.12 -2.77 -9.00
CA THR A 55 0.60 -3.85 -8.29
C THR A 55 2.11 -3.62 -8.22
N ASP A 56 2.66 -2.71 -9.04
CA ASP A 56 4.07 -2.35 -9.03
C ASP A 56 4.42 -1.44 -7.85
N LYS A 57 5.25 -1.94 -6.95
CA LYS A 57 5.61 -1.25 -5.71
C LYS A 57 6.36 0.06 -5.95
N ASP A 58 7.22 0.14 -6.96
CA ASP A 58 8.01 1.35 -7.22
C ASP A 58 7.15 2.45 -7.86
N ARG A 59 6.12 2.07 -8.62
CA ARG A 59 5.05 2.96 -9.06
C ARG A 59 4.27 3.49 -7.85
N ILE A 60 3.74 2.62 -6.99
CA ILE A 60 2.98 3.02 -5.78
C ILE A 60 3.82 3.96 -4.90
N ARG A 61 5.10 3.64 -4.68
CA ARG A 61 6.02 4.49 -3.90
C ARG A 61 6.25 5.86 -4.51
N ARG A 62 6.18 6.01 -5.83
CA ARG A 62 6.33 7.30 -6.51
C ARG A 62 5.06 8.14 -6.39
N LEU A 63 3.90 7.52 -6.57
CA LEU A 63 2.59 8.17 -6.49
C LEU A 63 2.28 8.66 -5.07
N THR A 64 2.70 7.90 -4.06
CA THR A 64 2.50 8.23 -2.64
C THR A 64 3.56 9.16 -2.04
N ARG A 65 4.44 9.76 -2.87
CA ARG A 65 5.34 10.81 -2.40
C ARG A 65 4.54 12.08 -2.13
N LEU A 66 4.17 12.25 -0.87
CA LEU A 66 3.66 13.52 -0.38
C LEU A 66 4.71 14.62 -0.60
N LYS A 67 4.31 15.73 -1.21
CA LYS A 67 5.09 16.98 -1.12
C LYS A 67 5.18 17.38 0.36
N PRO A 68 6.34 17.87 0.84
CA PRO A 68 6.41 18.48 2.15
C PRO A 68 5.35 19.59 2.22
N LEU A 69 4.65 19.70 3.36
CA LEU A 69 3.96 20.93 3.68
C LEU A 69 5.07 21.99 3.74
N ALA A 70 5.07 22.92 2.79
CA ALA A 70 6.03 24.02 2.78
C ALA A 70 5.90 24.77 4.12
N ASP A 71 7.05 25.09 4.72
CA ASP A 71 7.16 25.87 5.96
C ASP A 71 6.40 27.20 5.89
#